data_AF-A0A959IVS3-F1
#
_entry.id   AF-A0A959IVS3-F1
#
_cell.length_a   1.000
_cell.length_b   1.000
_cell.length_c   1.000
_cell.angle_alpha   90.00
_cell.angle_beta   90.00
_cell.angle_gamma   90.00
#
_symmetry.space_group_name_H-M   'P 1'
#
loop_
_entity.id
_entity.type
_entity.pdbx_description
1 polymer ?
#
loop_
_entity_poly.entity_id
_entity_poly.type
_entity_poly.pdbx_seq_one_letter_code
_entity_poly.pdbx_strand_id
1 'polypeptide(L)'
;LPEAQLDRFMFNIPLDYPSYEEEIAVVKGTTTIQNYDLQHILTGAEILFYQQLIRKVPIADNVLEYAVGLATKTRPNTDRASGMVNDYISWGAGPRASQYLVLGAKCHAAIHGKYSPDIDDVRAIANYVLRHRIVRNYKAEAEGVTEEHVIQDLF
;
A
#
# COMPACT_ATOMS: atom_id res chain seq x y z
N LEU A 1 17.25 4.46 0.30
CA LEU A 1 17.62 3.06 0.02
C LEU A 1 17.48 2.86 -1.48
N PRO A 2 18.36 2.10 -2.15
CA PRO A 2 18.17 1.75 -3.55
C PRO A 2 16.79 1.11 -3.77
N GLU A 3 16.19 1.36 -4.92
CA GLU A 3 14.83 0.97 -5.30
C GLU A 3 14.64 -0.56 -5.15
N ALA A 4 15.66 -1.33 -5.55
CA ALA A 4 15.67 -2.79 -5.41
C ALA A 4 15.58 -3.27 -3.94
N GLN A 5 16.02 -2.44 -2.98
CA GLN A 5 15.87 -2.73 -1.55
C GLN A 5 14.51 -2.28 -1.04
N LEU A 6 14.00 -1.13 -1.50
CA LEU A 6 12.66 -0.63 -1.17
C LEU A 6 11.56 -1.60 -1.61
N ASP A 7 11.73 -2.27 -2.74
CA ASP A 7 10.73 -3.23 -3.24
C ASP A 7 10.46 -4.38 -2.25
N ARG A 8 11.36 -4.67 -1.31
CA ARG A 8 11.14 -5.69 -0.26
C ARG A 8 10.17 -5.26 0.84
N PHE A 9 9.88 -3.96 0.97
CA PHE A 9 8.89 -3.46 1.93
C PHE A 9 7.50 -3.55 1.33
N MET A 10 6.54 -4.10 2.06
CA MET A 10 5.17 -4.26 1.57
C MET A 10 4.53 -2.91 1.23
N PHE A 11 4.56 -1.98 2.19
CA PHE A 11 4.01 -0.64 2.06
C PHE A 11 5.09 0.43 2.23
N ASN A 12 4.87 1.57 1.59
CA ASN A 12 5.55 2.82 1.87
C ASN A 12 4.51 3.84 2.30
N ILE A 13 4.50 4.21 3.58
CA ILE A 13 3.48 5.08 4.16
C ILE A 13 4.03 6.51 4.21
N PRO A 14 3.39 7.50 3.55
CA PRO A 14 3.75 8.89 3.74
C PRO A 14 3.33 9.32 5.14
N LEU A 15 4.28 9.91 5.89
CA LEU A 15 4.03 10.49 7.20
C LEU A 15 4.20 12.00 7.07
N ASP A 16 3.22 12.74 7.59
CA ASP A 16 3.29 14.18 7.76
C ASP A 16 3.36 14.51 9.26
N TYR A 17 3.62 15.77 9.58
CA TYR A 17 3.59 16.23 10.96
C TYR A 17 2.17 16.16 11.53
N PRO A 18 2.02 15.88 12.84
CA PRO A 18 0.73 16.01 13.51
C PRO A 18 0.21 17.45 13.37
N SER A 19 -1.10 17.61 13.46
CA SER A 19 -1.69 18.92 13.67
C SER A 19 -1.18 19.54 14.97
N TYR A 20 -1.28 20.87 15.09
CA TYR A 20 -0.86 21.58 16.30
C TYR A 20 -1.57 21.03 17.57
N GLU A 21 -2.84 20.67 17.48
CA GLU A 21 -3.56 20.09 18.63
C GLU A 21 -3.08 18.68 18.98
N GLU A 22 -2.83 17.83 17.98
CA GLU A 22 -2.26 16.50 18.19
C GLU A 22 -0.85 16.60 18.77
N GLU A 23 -0.03 17.55 18.30
CA GLU A 23 1.32 17.77 18.82
C GLU A 23 1.29 18.24 20.28
N ILE A 24 0.40 19.17 20.63
CA ILE A 24 0.16 19.55 22.04
C ILE A 24 -0.22 18.33 22.88
N ALA A 25 -1.12 17.47 22.38
CA ALA A 25 -1.57 16.29 23.10
C ALA A 25 -0.42 15.30 23.34
N VAL A 26 0.40 15.06 22.32
CA VAL A 26 1.60 14.22 22.43
C VAL A 26 2.57 14.81 23.46
N VAL A 27 2.92 16.09 23.35
CA VAL A 27 3.87 16.74 24.27
C VAL A 27 3.36 16.68 25.71
N LYS A 28 2.08 16.96 25.96
CA LYS A 28 1.49 16.85 27.31
C LYS A 28 1.52 15.42 27.85
N GLY A 29 1.23 14.42 27.00
CA GLY A 29 1.20 13.01 27.37
C GLY A 29 2.57 12.40 27.65
N THR A 30 3.64 12.90 27.01
CA THR A 30 5.00 12.34 27.14
C THR A 30 5.91 13.10 28.10
N THR A 31 5.59 14.36 28.44
CA THR A 31 6.42 15.19 29.35
C THR A 31 5.96 15.14 30.81
N THR A 32 4.93 14.36 31.11
CA THR A 32 4.46 14.10 32.48
C THR A 32 4.79 12.67 32.88
N ILE A 33 5.15 12.44 34.15
CA ILE A 33 5.27 11.08 34.68
C ILE A 33 3.87 10.48 34.76
N GLN A 34 3.57 9.57 33.84
CA GLN A 34 2.33 8.78 33.83
C GLN A 34 2.68 7.30 33.97
N ASN A 35 1.99 6.61 34.87
CA ASN A 35 2.05 5.15 34.97
C ASN A 35 0.95 4.57 34.09
N TYR A 36 1.32 3.91 33.00
CA TYR A 36 0.39 3.22 32.12
C TYR A 36 0.27 1.76 32.54
N ASP A 37 -0.95 1.32 32.84
CA ASP A 37 -1.27 -0.11 32.98
C ASP A 37 -1.71 -0.66 31.62
N LEU A 38 -0.80 -1.36 30.94
CA LEU A 38 -1.04 -1.88 29.60
C LEU A 38 -1.75 -3.23 29.69
N GLN A 39 -2.94 -3.31 29.10
CA GLN A 39 -3.68 -4.57 28.99
C GLN A 39 -3.16 -5.41 27.84
N HIS A 40 -2.97 -6.70 28.09
CA HIS A 40 -2.54 -7.66 27.08
C HIS A 40 -3.74 -8.12 26.22
N ILE A 41 -3.84 -7.59 25.00
CA ILE A 41 -4.98 -7.83 24.10
C ILE A 41 -4.77 -9.06 23.19
N LEU A 42 -3.52 -9.35 22.79
CA LEU A 42 -3.19 -10.43 21.85
C LEU A 42 -1.88 -11.11 22.23
N THR A 43 -1.88 -12.44 22.21
CA THR A 43 -0.70 -13.30 22.34
C THR A 43 0.05 -13.43 21.02
N GLY A 44 1.33 -13.82 21.08
CA GLY A 44 2.09 -14.16 19.88
C GLY A 44 1.49 -15.32 19.07
N ALA A 45 0.84 -16.29 19.74
CA ALA A 45 0.17 -17.40 19.08
C ALA A 45 -1.04 -16.93 18.26
N GLU A 46 -1.81 -15.97 18.79
CA GLU A 46 -2.94 -15.36 18.07
C GLU A 46 -2.46 -14.55 16.86
N ILE A 47 -1.34 -13.81 16.99
CA ILE A 47 -0.75 -13.08 15.85
C ILE A 47 -0.40 -14.05 14.71
N LEU A 48 0.26 -15.17 15.02
CA LEU A 48 0.60 -16.19 14.01
C LEU A 48 -0.66 -16.84 13.42
N PHE A 49 -1.68 -17.09 14.23
CA PHE A 49 -2.97 -17.58 13.78
C PHE A 49 -3.61 -16.63 12.76
N TYR A 50 -3.68 -15.32 13.05
CA TYR A 50 -4.25 -14.34 12.11
C TYR A 50 -3.43 -14.22 10.83
N GLN A 51 -2.10 -14.24 10.91
CA GLN A 51 -1.25 -14.25 9.71
C GLN A 51 -1.52 -15.45 8.80
N GLN A 52 -1.82 -16.62 9.37
CA GLN A 52 -2.22 -17.80 8.59
C GLN A 52 -3.65 -17.67 8.05
N LEU A 53 -4.56 -17.12 8.86
CA LEU A 53 -5.96 -16.90 8.46
C LEU A 53 -6.06 -16.00 7.22
N ILE A 54 -5.34 -14.87 7.19
CA ILE A 54 -5.35 -13.96 6.02
C ILE A 54 -4.91 -14.66 4.73
N ARG A 55 -3.99 -15.63 4.80
CA ARG A 55 -3.57 -16.40 3.62
C ARG A 55 -4.66 -17.34 3.11
N LYS A 56 -5.53 -17.83 4.01
CA LYS A 56 -6.65 -18.73 3.70
C LYS A 56 -7.91 -18.00 3.21
N VAL A 57 -8.01 -16.69 3.40
CA VAL A 57 -9.12 -15.88 2.86
C VAL A 57 -9.20 -16.11 1.34
N PRO A 58 -10.36 -16.54 0.80
CA PRO A 58 -10.53 -16.74 -0.63
C PRO A 58 -10.44 -15.40 -1.37
N ILE A 59 -10.17 -15.45 -2.67
CA ILE A 59 -10.22 -14.29 -3.55
C ILE A 59 -10.82 -14.73 -4.87
N ALA A 60 -11.76 -13.95 -5.40
CA ALA A 60 -12.35 -14.22 -6.70
C ALA A 60 -11.36 -13.89 -7.83
N ASP A 61 -11.41 -14.66 -8.92
CA ASP A 61 -10.46 -14.53 -10.04
C ASP A 61 -10.47 -13.13 -10.64
N ASN A 62 -11.64 -12.50 -10.76
CA ASN A 62 -11.74 -11.12 -11.27
C ASN A 62 -11.00 -10.10 -10.38
N VAL A 63 -10.99 -10.28 -9.06
CA VAL A 63 -10.27 -9.40 -8.12
C VAL A 63 -8.76 -9.66 -8.19
N LEU A 64 -8.37 -10.93 -8.33
CA LEU A 64 -6.97 -11.32 -8.54
C LEU A 64 -6.43 -10.73 -9.85
N GLU A 65 -7.17 -10.90 -10.95
CA GLU A 65 -6.84 -10.36 -12.27
C GLU A 65 -6.80 -8.82 -12.25
N TYR A 66 -7.69 -8.17 -11.50
CA TYR A 66 -7.66 -6.74 -11.29
C TYR A 66 -6.36 -6.29 -10.59
N ALA A 67 -5.96 -6.95 -9.50
CA ALA A 67 -4.72 -6.63 -8.78
C ALA A 67 -3.46 -6.85 -9.65
N VAL A 68 -3.42 -7.94 -10.42
CA VAL A 68 -2.35 -8.18 -11.39
C VAL A 68 -2.38 -7.12 -12.48
N GLY A 69 -3.57 -6.81 -13.00
CA GLY A 69 -3.82 -5.79 -14.00
C GLY A 69 -3.26 -4.43 -13.58
N LEU A 70 -3.59 -3.99 -12.37
CA LEU A 70 -3.14 -2.73 -11.81
C LEU A 70 -1.60 -2.64 -11.77
N ALA A 71 -0.92 -3.67 -11.28
CA ALA A 71 0.53 -3.71 -11.29
C ALA A 71 1.10 -3.69 -12.72
N THR A 72 0.48 -4.42 -13.67
CA THR A 72 0.95 -4.43 -15.07
C THR A 72 0.74 -3.11 -15.80
N LYS A 73 -0.32 -2.35 -15.48
CA LYS A 73 -0.59 -1.02 -16.05
C LYS A 73 0.53 -0.02 -15.76
N THR A 74 1.30 -0.21 -14.69
CA THR A 74 2.43 0.66 -14.33
C THR A 74 3.68 0.46 -15.20
N ARG A 75 3.70 -0.54 -16.09
CA ARG A 75 4.89 -0.90 -16.88
C ARG A 75 4.87 -0.16 -18.23
N PRO A 76 5.77 0.81 -18.46
CA PRO A 76 5.77 1.61 -19.67
C PRO A 76 6.08 0.75 -20.91
N ASN A 77 5.60 1.20 -22.07
CA ASN A 77 5.77 0.56 -23.38
C ASN A 77 5.16 -0.85 -23.47
N THR A 78 4.05 -1.08 -22.76
CA THR A 78 3.27 -2.33 -22.84
C THR A 78 1.84 -2.04 -23.28
N ASP A 79 1.15 -3.03 -23.82
CA ASP A 79 -0.24 -2.89 -24.30
C ASP A 79 -1.24 -2.47 -23.22
N ARG A 80 -0.87 -2.65 -21.93
CA ARG A 80 -1.72 -2.29 -20.78
C ARG A 80 -1.32 -0.97 -20.13
N ALA A 81 -0.24 -0.33 -20.58
CA ALA A 81 0.21 0.94 -20.00
C ALA A 81 -0.79 2.05 -20.28
N SER A 82 -1.10 2.89 -19.28
CA SER A 82 -1.84 4.13 -19.54
C SER A 82 -0.95 5.14 -20.28
N GLY A 83 -1.57 6.13 -20.94
CA GLY A 83 -0.82 7.23 -21.56
C GLY A 83 0.09 7.93 -20.55
N MET A 84 -0.43 8.18 -19.35
CA MET A 84 0.32 8.78 -18.25
C MET A 84 1.54 7.95 -17.85
N VAL A 85 1.40 6.63 -17.77
CA VAL A 85 2.53 5.73 -17.48
C VAL A 85 3.60 5.80 -18.57
N ASN A 86 3.21 5.79 -19.84
CA ASN A 86 4.16 5.91 -20.95
C ASN A 86 4.90 7.26 -20.95
N ASP A 87 4.21 8.33 -20.54
CA ASP A 87 4.77 9.68 -20.55
C ASP A 87 5.67 9.97 -19.34
N TYR A 88 5.38 9.38 -18.17
CA TYR A 88 5.95 9.82 -16.88
C TYR A 88 6.70 8.74 -16.10
N ILE A 89 6.55 7.46 -16.44
CA ILE A 89 7.19 6.36 -15.70
C ILE A 89 8.34 5.76 -16.51
N SER A 90 9.53 5.69 -15.89
CA SER A 90 10.72 5.04 -16.45
C SER A 90 10.76 3.54 -16.14
N TRP A 91 10.24 3.13 -14.99
CA TRP A 91 10.20 1.72 -14.57
C TRP A 91 8.96 1.41 -13.73
N GLY A 92 8.26 0.33 -14.07
CA GLY A 92 7.02 -0.08 -13.41
C GLY A 92 7.17 -1.18 -12.36
N ALA A 93 6.06 -1.51 -11.74
CA ALA A 93 6.01 -2.46 -10.63
C ALA A 93 6.21 -3.93 -11.06
N GLY A 94 7.04 -4.65 -10.30
CA GLY A 94 7.28 -6.09 -10.46
C GLY A 94 6.16 -6.98 -9.89
N PRO A 95 6.27 -8.32 -10.02
CA PRO A 95 5.24 -9.26 -9.55
C PRO A 95 5.00 -9.22 -8.04
N ARG A 96 5.97 -8.73 -7.26
CA ARG A 96 5.83 -8.52 -5.82
C ARG A 96 4.73 -7.51 -5.49
N ALA A 97 4.51 -6.51 -6.34
CA ALA A 97 3.39 -5.59 -6.19
C ALA A 97 2.06 -6.35 -6.22
N SER A 98 1.84 -7.22 -7.22
CA SER A 98 0.61 -8.02 -7.31
C SER A 98 0.41 -8.91 -6.08
N GLN A 99 1.48 -9.51 -5.57
CA GLN A 99 1.41 -10.33 -4.35
C GLN A 99 0.96 -9.50 -3.14
N TYR A 100 1.53 -8.31 -2.95
CA TYR A 100 1.18 -7.43 -1.83
C TYR A 100 -0.14 -6.71 -2.00
N LEU A 101 -0.57 -6.44 -3.25
CA LEU A 101 -1.93 -5.96 -3.52
C LEU A 101 -2.95 -7.00 -3.04
N VAL A 102 -2.75 -8.27 -3.39
CA VAL A 102 -3.66 -9.36 -2.98
C VAL A 102 -3.62 -9.60 -1.47
N LEU A 103 -2.43 -9.72 -0.86
CA LEU A 103 -2.32 -9.93 0.58
C LEU A 103 -2.86 -8.74 1.40
N GLY A 104 -2.58 -7.52 0.92
CA GLY A 104 -3.09 -6.29 1.51
C GLY A 104 -4.61 -6.20 1.42
N ALA A 105 -5.19 -6.48 0.25
CA ALA A 105 -6.64 -6.48 0.06
C ALA A 105 -7.35 -7.52 0.95
N LYS A 106 -6.80 -8.74 1.06
CA LYS A 106 -7.34 -9.76 1.97
C LYS A 106 -7.34 -9.29 3.44
N CYS A 107 -6.26 -8.64 3.87
CA CYS A 107 -6.16 -8.08 5.21
C CYS A 107 -7.15 -6.93 5.42
N HIS A 108 -7.21 -6.01 4.46
CA HIS A 108 -8.14 -4.87 4.46
C HIS A 108 -9.59 -5.35 4.57
N ALA A 109 -9.99 -6.31 3.74
CA ALA A 109 -11.30 -6.92 3.75
C ALA A 109 -11.63 -7.55 5.12
N ALA A 110 -10.71 -8.35 5.67
CA ALA A 110 -10.91 -9.05 6.94
C ALA A 110 -11.09 -8.08 8.13
N ILE A 111 -10.31 -7.01 8.19
CA ILE A 111 -10.42 -5.98 9.25
C ILE A 111 -11.76 -5.23 9.14
N HIS A 112 -12.32 -5.10 7.93
CA HIS A 112 -13.63 -4.51 7.69
C HIS A 112 -14.79 -5.54 7.76
N GLY A 113 -14.53 -6.76 8.28
CA GLY A 113 -15.56 -7.78 8.49
C GLY A 113 -16.02 -8.50 7.22
N LYS A 114 -15.33 -8.35 6.10
CA LYS A 114 -15.60 -9.08 4.86
C LYS A 114 -14.91 -10.45 4.87
N TYR A 115 -15.57 -11.46 4.30
CA TYR A 115 -15.04 -12.82 4.17
C TYR A 115 -14.16 -13.03 2.94
N SER A 116 -14.21 -12.12 1.97
CA SER A 116 -13.42 -12.12 0.73
C SER A 116 -13.20 -10.67 0.30
N PRO A 117 -12.04 -10.30 -0.26
CA PRO A 117 -11.82 -8.96 -0.78
C PRO A 117 -12.59 -8.74 -2.08
N ASP A 118 -12.88 -7.47 -2.34
CA ASP A 118 -13.35 -6.95 -3.63
C ASP A 118 -12.31 -6.00 -4.26
N ILE A 119 -12.67 -5.38 -5.38
CA ILE A 119 -11.80 -4.43 -6.10
C ILE A 119 -11.50 -3.19 -5.26
N ASP A 120 -12.43 -2.74 -4.43
CA ASP A 120 -12.25 -1.55 -3.61
C ASP A 120 -11.24 -1.79 -2.50
N ASP A 121 -11.18 -3.01 -1.95
CA ASP A 121 -10.12 -3.42 -1.01
C ASP A 121 -8.72 -3.39 -1.67
N VAL A 122 -8.62 -3.69 -2.96
CA VAL A 122 -7.36 -3.55 -3.72
C VAL A 122 -7.00 -2.08 -3.93
N ARG A 123 -7.99 -1.26 -4.32
CA ARG A 123 -7.80 0.19 -4.55
C ARG A 123 -7.38 0.92 -3.28
N ALA A 124 -7.97 0.58 -2.14
CA ALA A 124 -7.71 1.21 -0.85
C ALA A 124 -6.23 1.13 -0.42
N ILE A 125 -5.55 0.04 -0.79
CA ILE A 125 -4.14 -0.19 -0.42
C ILE A 125 -3.16 0.06 -1.57
N ALA A 126 -3.66 0.33 -2.78
CA ALA A 126 -2.85 0.39 -3.99
C ALA A 126 -1.77 1.46 -3.92
N ASN A 127 -2.09 2.65 -3.39
CA ASN A 127 -1.13 3.74 -3.27
C ASN A 127 0.08 3.34 -2.41
N TYR A 128 -0.18 2.73 -1.25
CA TYR A 128 0.88 2.30 -0.33
C TYR A 128 1.75 1.18 -0.88
N VAL A 129 1.19 0.32 -1.76
CA VAL A 129 1.95 -0.75 -2.42
C VAL A 129 2.74 -0.23 -3.61
N LEU A 130 2.16 0.63 -4.44
CA LEU A 130 2.73 0.95 -5.75
C LEU A 130 3.72 2.12 -5.73
N ARG A 131 3.59 3.07 -4.79
CA ARG A 131 4.35 4.33 -4.85
C ARG A 131 5.86 4.19 -4.85
N HIS A 132 6.43 3.26 -4.07
CA HIS A 132 7.87 2.98 -4.08
C HIS A 132 8.30 1.92 -5.11
N ARG A 133 7.37 1.51 -5.99
CA ARG A 133 7.57 0.48 -7.03
C ARG A 133 7.43 1.02 -8.44
N ILE A 134 7.15 2.31 -8.57
CA ILE A 134 7.17 3.03 -9.83
C ILE A 134 8.29 4.06 -9.75
N VAL A 135 9.07 4.16 -10.82
CA VAL A 135 10.16 5.12 -10.94
C VAL A 135 9.72 6.17 -11.94
N ARG A 136 9.62 7.41 -11.49
CA ARG A 136 9.30 8.55 -12.34
C ARG A 136 10.48 8.88 -13.27
N ASN A 137 10.19 9.49 -14.40
CA ASN A 137 11.20 10.05 -15.29
C ASN A 137 11.40 11.55 -15.02
N TYR A 138 12.43 12.14 -15.62
CA TYR A 138 12.76 13.56 -15.43
C TYR A 138 11.62 14.50 -15.85
N LYS A 139 10.81 14.12 -16.85
CA LYS A 139 9.64 14.90 -17.28
C LYS A 139 8.60 14.98 -16.15
N ALA A 140 8.34 13.86 -15.48
CA ALA A 140 7.41 13.81 -14.36
C ALA A 140 7.89 14.67 -13.18
N GLU A 141 9.20 14.66 -12.91
CA GLU A 141 9.81 15.52 -11.90
C GLU A 141 9.68 17.01 -12.24
N ALA A 142 9.98 17.38 -13.49
CA ALA A 142 9.90 18.76 -13.96
C ALA A 142 8.47 19.32 -13.97
N GLU A 143 7.48 18.47 -14.27
CA GLU A 143 6.06 18.84 -14.29
C GLU A 143 5.36 18.65 -12.93
N GLY A 144 6.08 18.19 -11.90
CA GLY A 144 5.53 18.00 -10.55
C GLY A 144 4.52 16.86 -10.42
N VAL A 145 4.53 15.90 -11.35
CA VAL A 145 3.66 14.73 -11.33
C VAL A 145 4.12 13.77 -10.22
N THR A 146 3.24 13.49 -9.26
CA THR A 146 3.54 12.60 -8.13
C THR A 146 3.18 11.15 -8.43
N GLU A 147 3.79 10.23 -7.68
CA GLU A 147 3.47 8.80 -7.71
C GLU A 147 1.99 8.56 -7.40
N GLU A 148 1.46 9.27 -6.39
CA GLU A 148 0.06 9.22 -5.99
C GLU A 148 -0.87 9.59 -7.15
N HIS A 149 -0.53 10.62 -7.92
CA HIS A 149 -1.33 11.05 -9.06
C HIS A 149 -1.33 10.00 -10.19
N VAL A 150 -0.16 9.43 -10.50
CA VAL A 150 -0.05 8.35 -11.50
C VAL A 150 -0.83 7.11 -11.07
N ILE A 151 -0.78 6.73 -9.79
CA ILE A 151 -1.51 5.56 -9.29
C ILE A 151 -3.02 5.78 -9.36
N GLN A 152 -3.49 7.00 -9.09
CA GLN A 152 -4.91 7.34 -9.16
C GLN A 152 -5.47 7.24 -10.59
N ASP A 153 -4.66 7.54 -11.62
CA ASP A 153 -5.02 7.41 -13.04
C ASP A 153 -5.27 5.94 -13.47
N LEU A 154 -4.80 4.96 -12.70
CA LEU A 154 -4.90 3.55 -13.09
C LEU A 154 -6.29 2.93 -12.84
N PHE A 155 -7.16 3.61 -12.09
CA PHE A 155 -8.41 3.06 -11.56
C PHE A 155 -9.62 3.08 -12.50
#